data_AF-A0A2M8PMU7-F1
#
_entry.id   AF-A0A2M8PMU7-F1
#
_cell.length_a   1.000
_cell.length_b   1.000
_cell.length_c   1.000
_cell.angle_alpha   90.00
_cell.angle_beta   90.00
_cell.angle_gamma   90.00
#
_symmetry.space_group_name_H-M   'P 1'
#
loop_
_entity.id
_entity.type
_entity.pdbx_description
1 polymer ?
#
loop_
_entity_poly.entity_id
_entity_poly.type
_entity_poly.pdbx_seq_one_letter_code
_entity_poly.pdbx_strand_id
1 'polypeptide(L)' 'MSHVFISYSSKDRKFVESLIVELRNLGVRTWIDIYDIKPGDNWANAIRDALDNADAIVVIISETSLHSEYVQF' A
#
# COMPACT_ATOMS: atom_id res chain seq x y z
N MET A 1 12.85 -6.98 5.04
CA MET A 1 12.05 -8.17 5.40
C MET A 1 10.87 -8.23 4.44
N SER A 2 10.60 -9.43 3.93
CA SER A 2 9.55 -9.80 2.98
C SER A 2 8.14 -9.27 3.39
N HIS A 3 7.48 -8.52 2.51
CA HIS A 3 6.12 -8.01 2.70
C HIS A 3 5.42 -7.77 1.35
N VAL A 4 4.09 -7.60 1.41
CA VAL A 4 3.27 -7.17 0.27
C VAL A 4 3.00 -5.66 0.40
N PHE A 5 3.47 -4.90 -0.58
CA PHE A 5 3.16 -3.48 -0.70
C PHE A 5 1.77 -3.30 -1.29
N ILE A 6 0.90 -2.53 -0.64
CA ILE A 6 -0.45 -2.26 -1.17
C ILE A 6 -0.54 -0.80 -1.59
N SER A 7 -0.67 -0.59 -2.91
CA SER A 7 -0.92 0.71 -3.52
C SER A 7 -2.42 0.91 -3.72
N TYR A 8 -2.95 2.03 -3.23
CA TYR A 8 -4.38 2.30 -3.29
C TYR A 8 -4.68 3.80 -3.31
N SER A 9 -5.87 4.16 -3.78
CA SER A 9 -6.41 5.51 -3.65
C SER A 9 -6.92 5.73 -2.23
N SER A 10 -6.68 6.90 -1.63
CA SER A 10 -7.20 7.24 -0.29
C SER A 10 -8.73 7.07 -0.17
N LYS A 11 -9.47 7.13 -1.28
CA LYS A 11 -10.92 6.89 -1.36
C LYS A 11 -11.30 5.42 -1.16
N ASP A 12 -10.39 4.49 -1.46
CA ASP A 12 -10.60 3.04 -1.32
C ASP A 12 -10.19 2.52 0.07
N ARG A 13 -9.82 3.40 0.99
CA ARG A 13 -9.26 3.05 2.31
C ARG A 13 -10.08 2.01 3.08
N LYS A 14 -11.41 2.17 3.14
CA LYS A 14 -12.27 1.21 3.87
C LYS A 14 -12.16 -0.22 3.34
N PHE A 15 -12.07 -0.35 2.02
CA PHE A 15 -11.89 -1.63 1.37
C PHE A 15 -10.48 -2.19 1.67
N VAL A 16 -9.45 -1.35 1.53
CA VAL A 16 -8.05 -1.74 1.78
C VAL A 16 -7.82 -2.18 3.22
N GLU A 17 -8.40 -1.47 4.20
CA GLU A 17 -8.33 -1.87 5.62
C GLU A 17 -8.93 -3.28 5.83
N SER A 18 -10.04 -3.60 5.17
CA SER A 18 -10.66 -4.93 5.24
C SER A 18 -9.77 -6.00 4.59
N LEU A 19 -9.23 -5.71 3.40
CA LEU A 19 -8.30 -6.59 2.70
C LEU A 19 -7.05 -6.90 3.52
N ILE A 20 -6.50 -5.89 4.20
CA ILE A 20 -5.31 -6.06 5.05
C ILE A 20 -5.57 -6.98 6.21
N VAL A 21 -6.74 -6.87 6.85
CA VAL A 21 -7.13 -7.78 7.94
C VAL A 21 -7.18 -9.22 7.43
N GLU A 22 -7.79 -9.46 6.27
CA GLU A 22 -7.85 -10.79 5.67
C GLU A 22 -6.45 -11.33 5.32
N LEU A 23 -5.61 -10.53 4.66
CA LEU A 23 -4.24 -10.91 4.31
C LEU A 23 -3.41 -11.25 5.55
N ARG A 24 -3.52 -10.45 6.61
CA ARG A 24 -2.81 -10.69 7.87
C ARG A 24 -3.32 -11.94 8.59
N ASN A 25 -4.62 -12.22 8.52
CA ASN A 25 -5.20 -13.48 9.04
C ASN A 25 -4.67 -14.72 8.31
N LEU A 26 -4.28 -14.57 7.04
CA LEU A 26 -3.61 -15.61 6.25
C LEU A 26 -2.08 -15.66 6.49
N GLY A 27 -1.55 -14.86 7.42
CA GLY A 27 -0.12 -14.80 7.73
C GLY A 27 0.71 -13.93 6.77
N VAL A 28 0.06 -13.17 5.88
CA VAL A 28 0.74 -12.26 4.95
C VAL A 28 1.10 -10.97 5.66
N ARG A 29 2.38 -10.58 5.61
CA ARG A 29 2.83 -9.26 6.07
C ARG A 29 2.50 -8.23 5.00
N THR A 30 1.78 -7.18 5.38
CA THR A 30 1.39 -6.08 4.50
C THR A 30 2.07 -4.79 4.92
N TRP A 31 2.35 -3.93 3.94
CA TRP A 31 2.84 -2.57 4.16
C TRP A 31 1.92 -1.57 3.43
N ILE A 32 1.51 -0.51 4.13
CA ILE A 32 0.79 0.64 3.56
C ILE A 32 1.28 1.97 4.12
N ASP A 33 1.19 3.00 3.30
CA ASP A 33 1.67 4.35 3.60
C ASP A 33 1.06 4.95 4.88
N ILE A 34 -0.24 4.80 5.12
CA ILE A 34 -0.93 5.42 6.27
C ILE A 34 -0.57 4.83 7.64
N TYR A 35 -0.03 3.60 7.68
CA TYR A 35 0.29 2.91 8.94
C TYR A 35 1.78 2.74 9.15
N ASP A 36 2.54 2.58 8.06
CA ASP A 36 3.93 2.18 8.13
C ASP A 36 4.90 3.36 7.91
N ILE A 37 4.41 4.51 7.44
CA ILE A 37 5.17 5.78 7.44
C ILE A 37 4.90 6.52 8.75
N LYS A 38 5.96 6.81 9.51
CA LYS A 38 5.86 7.48 10.80
C LYS A 38 6.03 8.99 10.67
N PRO A 39 5.50 9.78 11.63
CA PRO A 39 5.79 11.21 11.70
C PRO A 39 7.30 11.48 11.74
N GLY A 40 7.80 12.27 10.79
CA GLY A 40 9.22 12.58 10.64
C GLY A 40 9.95 11.74 9.60
N ASP A 41 9.34 10.68 9.07
CA ASP A 41 9.91 9.92 7.96
C ASP A 41 9.87 10.75 6.68
N ASN A 42 10.90 10.61 5.84
CA ASN A 42 10.83 11.09 4.48
C ASN A 42 9.89 10.17 3.69
N TRP A 43 8.70 10.67 3.39
CA TRP A 43 7.63 9.92 2.72
C TRP A 43 8.09 9.23 1.43
N ALA A 44 8.82 9.94 0.57
CA ALA A 44 9.28 9.40 -0.72
C ALA A 44 10.31 8.27 -0.54
N ASN A 45 11.24 8.43 0.42
CA ASN A 45 12.22 7.39 0.72
C ASN A 45 11.54 6.17 1.36
N ALA A 46 10.60 6.36 2.28
CA ALA A 46 9.89 5.25 2.92
C ALA A 46 9.12 4.40 1.90
N ILE A 47 8.48 5.04 0.91
CA ILE A 47 7.81 4.33 -0.18
C ILE A 47 8.83 3.57 -1.05
N ARG A 48 9.93 4.22 -1.44
CA ARG A 48 10.98 3.56 -2.24
C ARG A 48 11.56 2.36 -1.50
N ASP A 49 11.91 2.51 -0.23
CA ASP A 49 12.46 1.44 0.59
C ASP A 49 11.46 0.28 0.75
N ALA A 50 10.17 0.58 0.92
CA ALA A 50 9.14 -0.45 0.97
C ALA A 50 9.01 -1.20 -0.36
N LEU A 51 8.96 -0.48 -1.49
CA LEU A 51 8.91 -1.09 -2.82
C LEU A 51 10.14 -1.96 -3.10
N ASP A 52 11.35 -1.48 -2.80
CA ASP A 52 12.60 -2.20 -3.04
C ASP A 52 12.71 -3.49 -2.20
N ASN A 53 11.99 -3.57 -1.09
CA ASN A 53 11.99 -4.71 -0.17
C ASN A 53 10.71 -5.55 -0.20
N ALA A 54 9.78 -5.27 -1.12
CA ALA A 54 8.53 -6.00 -1.27
C ALA A 54 8.72 -7.29 -2.09
N ASP A 55 8.07 -8.38 -1.68
CA ASP A 55 8.04 -9.60 -2.51
C ASP A 55 6.96 -9.53 -3.59
N ALA A 56 5.93 -8.73 -3.33
CA ALA A 56 4.81 -8.52 -4.24
C ALA A 56 4.21 -7.14 -4.03
N ILE A 57 3.59 -6.64 -5.10
CA ILE A 57 2.86 -5.38 -5.11
C ILE A 57 1.41 -5.69 -5.48
N VAL A 58 0.49 -5.20 -4.66
CA VAL A 58 -0.96 -5.23 -4.93
C VAL A 58 -1.40 -3.81 -5.25
N VAL A 59 -1.91 -3.60 -6.46
CA VAL A 59 -2.46 -2.31 -6.88
C VAL A 59 -3.98 -2.40 -6.88
N ILE A 60 -4.63 -1.57 -6.08
CA ILE A 60 -6.09 -1.49 -6.02
C ILE A 60 -6.58 -0.57 -7.12
N ILE A 61 -7.12 -1.17 -8.18
CA ILE A 61 -7.66 -0.45 -9.32
C ILE A 61 -9.17 -0.27 -9.14
N SER A 62 -9.58 0.93 -8.78
CA SER A 62 -10.97 1.42 -8.78
C SER A 62 -11.16 2.55 -9.81
N GLU A 63 -12.40 2.92 -10.16
CA GLU A 63 -12.64 4.13 -10.95
C GLU A 63 -11.96 5.37 -10.35
N THR A 64 -11.84 5.42 -9.03
CA THR A 64 -11.16 6.53 -8.36
C THR A 64 -9.64 6.46 -8.45
N SER A 65 -9.06 5.27 -8.57
CA SER A 65 -7.62 5.07 -8.80
C SER A 65 -7.20 5.50 -10.20
N LEU A 66 -8.06 5.28 -11.21
CA LEU A 66 -7.79 5.65 -12.61
C LEU A 66 -7.75 7.16 -12.84
N HIS A 67 -8.32 7.94 -11.91
CA HIS A 67 -8.29 9.41 -11.92
C HIS A 67 -7.29 10.00 -10.90
N SER A 68 -6.43 9.17 -10.28
CA SER A 68 -5.42 9.61 -9.31
C SER A 68 -4.10 9.96 -9.99
N GLU A 69 -3.39 10.97 -9.48
CA GLU A 69 -2.05 11.35 -9.96
C GLU A 69 -1.01 10.23 -9.90
N TYR A 70 -1.27 9.16 -9.13
CA TYR A 70 -0.33 8.05 -8.91
C TYR A 70 -0.46 6.89 -9.91
N VAL A 71 -1.53 6.84 -10.73
CA VAL A 71 -1.69 5.84 -11.79
C VAL A 71 -1.57 6.53 -13.15
N GLN A 72 -0.35 6.56 -13.70
CA GLN A 72 -0.11 6.99 -15.07
C GLN A 72 0.15 5.76 -15.93
N PHE A 73 -0.69 5.54 -16.94
CA PHE A 73 -0.48 4.52 -17.99
C PHE A 73 0.63 4.94 -18.95
#